data_AF-A0AAN7FQ75-F1
#
_entry.id   AF-A0AAN7FQ75-F1
#
_cell.length_a   1.000
_cell.length_b   1.000
_cell.length_c   1.000
_cell.angle_alpha   90.00
_cell.angle_beta   90.00
_cell.angle_gamma   90.00
#
_symmetry.space_group_name_H-M   'P 1'
#
loop_
_entity.id
_entity.type
_entity.pdbx_description
1 polymer ?
#
loop_
_entity_poly.entity_id
_entity_poly.type
_entity_poly.pdbx_seq_one_letter_code
_entity_poly.pdbx_strand_id
1 'polypeptide(L)'
;MRTGSMCFSILQVPRCGIPTLATFWRESFHSLSRTDKNSSSFRLLGSNTYGLERSYNRKWTRRPVFTNAEGRNKTTQQSKPSNIGHEILDGVVSKSDTFSVNKTEISQFQNSEYCDIRQKIAENKELASLVTVIVFDIETTGFSRENERIIEIALRDLEGGENSTFQTLVNPQRFVPNSHVHGITTRMVNKPDVPRMEDLIPILLQFVRSRQKPGGYVVLAAHNARSFDVPFLRSEFTRCKAEFPSNWLFVDTLALAREMMKSKGEKSTSISLQALRLSFEIPLTGKAHRAMADVDLLSIILPRLTFVLKWSISDLIMKSFLPSDSPKSKKKSLR
;
A
#
# COMPACT_ATOMS: atom_id res chain seq x y z
N MET A 1 -28.21 -53.11 4.01
CA MET A 1 -28.01 -51.72 4.50
C MET A 1 -27.07 -51.03 3.54
N ARG A 2 -27.49 -49.91 2.96
CA ARG A 2 -26.94 -49.33 1.73
C ARG A 2 -25.69 -48.49 2.01
N THR A 3 -24.66 -48.71 1.19
CA THR A 3 -23.45 -47.91 1.03
C THR A 3 -23.79 -46.59 0.30
N GLY A 4 -23.41 -45.45 0.89
CA GLY A 4 -23.53 -44.13 0.28
C GLY A 4 -22.15 -43.54 -0.01
N SER A 5 -21.82 -43.46 -1.30
CA SER A 5 -20.61 -42.85 -1.84
C SER A 5 -20.65 -41.32 -1.73
N MET A 6 -19.57 -40.69 -1.26
CA MET A 6 -19.40 -39.24 -1.30
C MET A 6 -18.75 -38.83 -2.63
N CYS A 7 -19.50 -38.11 -3.46
CA CYS A 7 -18.99 -37.48 -4.67
C CYS A 7 -18.28 -36.16 -4.33
N PHE A 8 -17.00 -36.05 -4.70
CA PHE A 8 -16.30 -34.78 -4.83
C PHE A 8 -16.57 -34.20 -6.22
N SER A 9 -17.19 -33.01 -6.27
CA SER A 9 -17.37 -32.27 -7.53
C SER A 9 -16.14 -31.41 -7.81
N ILE A 10 -15.32 -31.86 -8.76
CA ILE A 10 -14.29 -31.05 -9.42
C ILE A 10 -14.99 -30.29 -10.54
N LEU A 11 -15.23 -28.99 -10.34
CA LEU A 11 -15.70 -28.10 -11.40
C LEU A 11 -14.50 -27.69 -12.26
N GLN A 12 -14.40 -28.32 -13.43
CA GLN A 12 -13.60 -27.84 -14.55
C GLN A 12 -14.24 -26.58 -15.13
N VAL A 13 -13.52 -25.46 -15.10
CA VAL A 13 -13.89 -24.19 -15.75
C VAL A 13 -12.95 -24.00 -16.95
N PRO A 14 -13.44 -23.54 -18.12
CA PRO A 14 -12.68 -23.62 -19.37
C PRO A 14 -11.45 -22.71 -19.39
N ARG A 15 -10.37 -23.25 -19.97
CA ARG A 15 -9.16 -22.52 -20.35
C ARG A 15 -9.51 -21.52 -21.46
N CYS A 16 -9.61 -20.25 -21.11
CA CYS A 16 -9.50 -19.16 -22.08
C CYS A 16 -8.19 -18.43 -21.79
N GLY A 17 -7.17 -18.67 -22.61
CA GLY A 17 -5.87 -18.03 -22.50
C GLY A 17 -6.00 -16.54 -22.82
N ILE A 18 -5.76 -15.70 -21.82
CA ILE A 18 -5.56 -14.27 -22.03
C ILE A 18 -4.13 -14.10 -22.56
N PRO A 19 -3.91 -13.46 -23.72
CA PRO A 19 -2.55 -13.12 -24.14
C PRO A 19 -1.97 -12.12 -23.14
N THR A 20 -0.84 -12.51 -22.55
CA THR A 20 0.02 -11.71 -21.67
C THR A 20 0.33 -10.33 -22.27
N LEU A 21 -0.27 -9.29 -21.71
CA LEU A 21 0.02 -7.86 -21.97
C LEU A 21 1.19 -7.35 -21.11
N ALA A 22 2.13 -8.22 -20.75
CA ALA A 22 3.35 -7.88 -20.01
C ALA A 22 4.38 -7.12 -20.88
N THR A 23 4.12 -6.90 -22.16
CA THR A 23 5.05 -6.26 -23.10
C THR A 23 4.88 -4.73 -23.21
N PHE A 24 3.76 -4.16 -22.79
CA PHE A 24 3.54 -2.71 -22.98
C PHE A 24 4.36 -1.83 -22.02
N TRP A 25 4.81 -2.39 -20.89
CA TRP A 25 5.70 -1.70 -19.95
C TRP A 25 7.17 -1.70 -20.38
N ARG A 26 7.58 -2.62 -21.28
CA ARG A 26 8.98 -2.80 -21.65
C ARG A 26 9.46 -1.90 -22.78
N GLU A 27 8.54 -1.36 -23.58
CA GLU A 27 8.89 -0.57 -24.78
C GLU A 27 8.92 0.95 -24.55
N SER A 28 8.32 1.46 -23.46
CA SER A 28 8.39 2.89 -23.13
C SER A 28 9.64 3.31 -22.34
N PHE A 29 10.59 2.40 -22.11
CA PHE A 29 11.84 2.69 -21.38
C PHE A 29 13.05 2.04 -22.04
N HIS A 30 13.70 2.75 -22.97
CA HIS A 30 15.06 2.43 -23.40
C HIS A 30 16.00 3.61 -23.15
N SER A 31 16.81 3.50 -22.10
CA SER A 31 18.28 3.48 -22.24
C SER A 31 18.94 2.93 -20.97
N LEU A 32 19.33 1.65 -21.01
CA LEU A 32 20.48 1.12 -20.26
C LEU A 32 20.83 -0.23 -20.90
N SER A 33 21.84 -0.17 -21.75
CA SER A 33 22.40 -1.29 -22.49
C SER A 33 23.03 -2.31 -21.54
N ARG A 34 22.81 -3.59 -21.88
CA ARG A 34 23.51 -4.77 -21.36
C ARG A 34 25.03 -4.68 -21.55
N THR A 35 25.77 -4.94 -20.49
CA THR A 35 27.01 -5.75 -20.35
C THR A 35 27.06 -6.04 -18.83
N ASP A 36 27.24 -7.25 -18.29
CA ASP A 36 28.12 -8.35 -18.66
C ASP A 36 27.56 -9.71 -18.24
N LYS A 37 28.08 -10.73 -18.92
CA LYS A 37 27.93 -12.14 -18.62
C LYS A 37 28.54 -12.47 -17.25
N ASN A 38 27.83 -13.22 -16.42
CA ASN A 38 28.48 -14.33 -15.72
C ASN A 38 27.50 -15.45 -15.36
N SER A 39 27.86 -16.64 -15.83
CA SER A 39 27.20 -17.92 -15.60
C SER A 39 27.45 -18.41 -14.18
N SER A 40 26.39 -18.83 -13.48
CA SER A 40 26.53 -19.90 -12.49
C SER A 40 25.28 -20.76 -12.47
N SER A 41 25.50 -22.04 -12.75
CA SER A 41 24.51 -23.11 -12.80
C SER A 41 24.17 -23.59 -11.38
N PHE A 42 22.89 -23.57 -11.02
CA PHE A 42 22.42 -24.25 -9.81
C PHE A 42 22.04 -25.70 -10.14
N ARG A 43 22.70 -26.65 -9.47
CA ARG A 43 22.42 -28.09 -9.54
C ARG A 43 21.20 -28.42 -8.69
N LEU A 44 20.26 -29.11 -9.31
CA LEU A 44 19.15 -29.82 -8.69
C LEU A 44 19.68 -31.11 -8.03
N LEU A 45 19.44 -31.28 -6.73
CA LEU A 45 19.49 -32.56 -6.01
C LEU A 45 18.21 -32.54 -5.17
N GLY A 46 17.24 -33.43 -5.36
CA GLY A 46 17.37 -34.87 -5.40
C GLY A 46 16.69 -35.41 -4.14
N SER A 47 15.45 -35.86 -4.31
CA SER A 47 14.54 -36.38 -3.29
C SER A 47 15.11 -37.58 -2.52
N ASN A 48 14.70 -37.75 -1.25
CA ASN A 48 14.56 -39.10 -0.70
C ASN A 48 13.40 -39.18 0.29
N THR A 49 12.61 -40.24 0.14
CA THR A 49 11.39 -40.57 0.91
C THR A 49 11.71 -41.78 1.79
N TYR A 50 11.32 -41.76 3.07
CA TYR A 50 11.06 -42.95 3.88
C TYR A 50 10.00 -42.59 4.95
N GLY A 51 8.99 -43.45 5.10
CA GLY A 51 7.80 -43.26 5.94
C GLY A 51 7.81 -44.06 7.25
N LEU A 52 6.78 -43.79 8.08
CA LEU A 52 6.27 -44.44 9.32
C LEU A 52 7.30 -44.66 10.46
N GLU A 53 7.05 -44.42 11.76
CA GLU A 53 5.83 -44.46 12.59
C GLU A 53 6.11 -43.79 13.98
N ARG A 54 5.04 -43.46 14.73
CA ARG A 54 4.90 -43.31 16.22
C ARG A 54 5.44 -42.09 17.01
N SER A 55 4.49 -41.23 17.40
CA SER A 55 4.07 -40.79 18.78
C SER A 55 5.04 -40.28 19.89
N TYR A 56 4.73 -39.04 20.29
CA TYR A 56 4.75 -38.36 21.60
C TYR A 56 6.03 -37.74 22.22
N ASN A 57 5.89 -36.42 22.40
CA ASN A 57 6.35 -35.54 23.50
C ASN A 57 7.85 -35.38 23.78
N ARG A 58 8.38 -34.19 23.47
CA ARG A 58 9.40 -33.53 24.30
C ARG A 58 9.34 -32.00 24.20
N LYS A 59 9.27 -31.38 25.38
CA LYS A 59 9.38 -29.94 25.67
C LYS A 59 10.65 -29.35 25.03
N TRP A 60 10.51 -28.20 24.36
CA TRP A 60 11.65 -27.40 23.90
C TRP A 60 11.99 -26.32 24.92
N THR A 61 13.03 -26.57 25.71
CA THR A 61 13.73 -25.55 26.52
C THR A 61 14.76 -24.83 25.65
N ARG A 62 14.66 -23.49 25.58
CA ARG A 62 15.65 -22.63 24.93
C ARG A 62 17.00 -22.74 25.64
N ARG A 63 18.09 -22.93 24.88
CA ARG A 63 19.46 -22.67 25.33
C ARG A 63 20.11 -21.65 24.38
N PRO A 64 20.75 -20.58 24.88
CA PRO A 64 21.58 -19.70 24.06
C PRO A 64 22.88 -20.41 23.68
N VAL A 65 23.29 -20.31 22.42
CA VAL A 65 24.59 -20.77 21.94
C VAL A 65 25.56 -19.59 22.01
N PHE A 66 26.58 -19.71 22.85
CA PHE A 66 27.77 -18.86 22.85
C PHE A 66 28.85 -19.55 22.01
N THR A 67 29.47 -18.81 21.09
CA THR A 67 30.67 -19.28 20.37
C THR A 67 31.92 -18.72 21.05
N ASN A 68 32.77 -19.62 21.52
CA ASN A 68 34.09 -19.29 22.06
C ASN A 68 35.03 -18.96 20.90
N ALA A 69 35.64 -17.78 20.93
CA ALA A 69 36.84 -17.49 20.15
C ALA A 69 38.00 -17.34 21.14
N GLU A 70 38.90 -18.33 21.14
CA GLU A 70 40.20 -18.24 21.81
C GLU A 70 41.10 -17.27 21.04
N GLY A 71 41.56 -16.23 21.72
CA GLY A 71 42.57 -15.30 21.23
C GLY A 71 43.38 -14.79 22.42
N ARG A 72 44.50 -15.48 22.70
CA ARG A 72 45.44 -15.18 23.78
C ARG A 72 46.41 -14.13 23.28
N ASN A 73 46.49 -12.94 23.90
CA ASN A 73 47.76 -12.32 24.28
C ASN A 73 47.59 -11.22 25.32
N LYS A 74 48.56 -11.21 26.23
CA LYS A 74 48.61 -10.52 27.53
C LYS A 74 48.98 -9.04 27.37
N THR A 75 48.30 -8.17 28.11
CA THR A 75 48.98 -7.13 28.90
C THR A 75 48.18 -6.84 30.16
N THR A 76 48.88 -6.92 31.28
CA THR A 76 48.42 -6.80 32.65
C THR A 76 48.20 -5.32 33.00
N GLN A 77 47.08 -4.97 33.65
CA GLN A 77 47.10 -4.16 34.87
C GLN A 77 45.76 -4.23 35.63
N GLN A 78 45.91 -4.25 36.95
CA GLN A 78 44.92 -4.56 37.97
C GLN A 78 44.01 -3.37 38.29
N SER A 79 42.74 -3.64 38.61
CA SER A 79 42.14 -3.27 39.90
C SER A 79 40.69 -3.77 40.01
N LYS A 80 40.41 -4.45 41.13
CA LYS A 80 39.09 -4.92 41.59
C LYS A 80 38.29 -3.78 42.28
N PRO A 81 37.01 -4.01 42.64
CA PRO A 81 35.93 -3.02 42.52
C PRO A 81 35.52 -2.38 43.87
N SER A 82 34.67 -1.35 43.81
CA SER A 82 33.84 -0.94 44.95
C SER A 82 32.46 -0.48 44.48
N ASN A 83 31.43 -1.23 44.89
CA ASN A 83 30.04 -0.76 45.00
C ASN A 83 29.93 0.27 46.12
N ILE A 84 29.13 1.32 45.91
CA ILE A 84 28.30 2.11 46.86
C ILE A 84 27.42 2.94 45.90
N GLY A 85 26.08 2.93 45.90
CA GLY A 85 25.13 3.09 46.99
C GLY A 85 24.26 4.30 46.63
N HIS A 86 22.94 4.13 46.64
CA HIS A 86 21.95 5.15 46.28
C HIS A 86 22.02 6.40 47.16
N GLU A 87 21.94 7.59 46.56
CA GLU A 87 21.43 8.79 47.25
C GLU A 87 20.46 9.54 46.31
N ILE A 88 19.20 9.56 46.74
CA ILE A 88 18.15 10.45 46.25
C ILE A 88 18.36 11.77 46.95
N LEU A 89 18.48 12.87 46.20
CA LEU A 89 18.33 14.22 46.75
C LEU A 89 17.23 14.94 45.99
N ASP A 90 16.16 15.24 46.71
CA ASP A 90 15.03 16.06 46.30
C ASP A 90 15.49 17.48 45.93
N GLY A 91 15.23 17.86 44.68
CA GLY A 91 15.36 19.22 44.18
C GLY A 91 14.09 19.62 43.44
N VAL A 92 13.18 20.27 44.15
CA VAL A 92 12.01 20.95 43.58
C VAL A 92 12.49 22.01 42.60
N VAL A 93 12.17 21.85 41.30
CA VAL A 93 12.28 22.92 40.31
C VAL A 93 10.97 23.07 39.56
N SER A 94 10.57 24.33 39.48
CA SER A 94 9.29 24.91 39.13
C SER A 94 8.77 24.62 37.73
N LYS A 95 7.43 24.72 37.62
CA LYS A 95 6.65 24.83 36.38
C LYS A 95 7.13 25.98 35.49
N SER A 96 7.58 25.65 34.28
CA SER A 96 7.66 26.48 33.06
C SER A 96 8.31 25.56 32.00
N ASP A 97 7.82 25.28 30.81
CA ASP A 97 6.85 25.92 29.95
C ASP A 97 6.14 24.84 29.14
N THR A 98 4.83 24.98 29.01
CA THR A 98 4.10 24.28 27.95
C THR A 98 4.57 24.92 26.65
N PHE A 99 5.56 24.33 25.98
CA PHE A 99 5.88 24.70 24.60
C PHE A 99 4.67 24.35 23.73
N SER A 100 3.76 25.31 23.56
CA SER A 100 2.70 25.24 22.56
C SER A 100 3.35 25.41 21.20
N VAL A 101 3.94 24.33 20.70
CA VAL A 101 4.41 24.30 19.33
C VAL A 101 3.19 24.46 18.44
N ASN A 102 3.09 25.63 17.81
CA ASN A 102 1.99 25.97 16.93
C ASN A 102 1.92 24.90 15.83
N LYS A 103 0.77 24.23 15.72
CA LYS A 103 0.49 23.19 14.70
C LYS A 103 0.80 23.66 13.27
N THR A 104 0.78 24.99 13.05
CA THR A 104 1.17 25.64 11.79
C THR A 104 2.67 25.58 11.51
N GLU A 105 3.55 25.71 12.51
CA GLU A 105 5.01 25.66 12.31
C GLU A 105 5.47 24.23 12.01
N ILE A 106 4.99 23.22 12.76
CA ILE A 106 5.25 21.80 12.45
C ILE A 106 4.77 21.46 11.03
N SER A 107 3.59 21.95 10.63
CA SER A 107 3.07 21.71 9.28
C SER A 107 3.93 22.38 8.19
N GLN A 108 4.55 23.53 8.47
CA GLN A 108 5.43 24.22 7.53
C GLN A 108 6.79 23.52 7.40
N PHE A 109 7.38 23.06 8.51
CA PHE A 109 8.63 22.30 8.50
C PHE A 109 8.49 20.93 7.84
N GLN A 110 7.42 20.18 8.14
CA GLN A 110 7.13 18.91 7.47
C GLN A 110 6.88 19.08 5.97
N ASN A 111 6.22 20.18 5.57
CA ASN A 111 6.01 20.48 4.15
C ASN A 111 7.31 20.82 3.41
N SER A 112 8.26 21.52 4.06
CA SER A 112 9.56 21.88 3.45
C SER A 112 10.43 20.66 3.23
N GLU A 113 10.64 19.84 4.27
CA GLU A 113 11.46 18.63 4.20
C GLU A 113 10.89 17.63 3.16
N TYR A 114 9.58 17.63 2.98
CA TYR A 114 8.91 16.70 2.05
C TYR A 114 8.87 17.16 0.59
N CYS A 115 8.78 18.47 0.33
CA CYS A 115 9.07 19.01 -1.00
C CYS A 115 10.46 18.56 -1.46
N ASP A 116 11.43 18.62 -0.54
CA ASP A 116 12.80 18.17 -0.82
C ASP A 116 12.89 16.67 -1.08
N ILE A 117 12.14 15.82 -0.35
CA ILE A 117 12.16 14.37 -0.57
C ILE A 117 11.59 13.99 -1.94
N ARG A 118 10.43 14.55 -2.34
CA ARG A 118 9.84 14.27 -3.67
C ARG A 118 10.78 14.71 -4.78
N GLN A 119 11.38 15.89 -4.64
CA GLN A 119 12.32 16.42 -5.61
C GLN A 119 13.59 15.55 -5.68
N LYS A 120 14.15 15.14 -4.54
CA LYS A 120 15.30 14.21 -4.47
C LYS A 120 15.01 12.87 -5.15
N ILE A 121 13.82 12.29 -4.94
CA ILE A 121 13.44 11.02 -5.59
C ILE A 121 13.26 11.23 -7.09
N ALA A 122 12.62 12.34 -7.50
CA ALA A 122 12.35 12.62 -8.91
C ALA A 122 13.64 12.90 -9.72
N GLU A 123 14.63 13.55 -9.12
CA GLU A 123 15.92 13.89 -9.72
C GLU A 123 16.89 12.69 -9.73
N ASN A 124 16.77 11.77 -8.77
CA ASN A 124 17.60 10.58 -8.68
C ASN A 124 16.95 9.39 -9.39
N LYS A 125 17.44 9.05 -10.58
CA LYS A 125 16.96 7.92 -11.39
C LYS A 125 17.00 6.57 -10.66
N GLU A 126 17.99 6.34 -9.79
CA GLU A 126 18.06 5.10 -9.01
C GLU A 126 16.92 5.03 -8.00
N LEU A 127 16.64 6.11 -7.27
CA LEU A 127 15.52 6.17 -6.33
C LEU A 127 14.17 6.05 -7.06
N ALA A 128 14.01 6.69 -8.22
CA ALA A 128 12.82 6.55 -9.04
C ALA A 128 12.59 5.09 -9.50
N SER A 129 13.66 4.34 -9.77
CA SER A 129 13.56 2.91 -10.15
C SER A 129 13.12 2.01 -8.99
N LEU A 130 13.33 2.45 -7.75
CA LEU A 130 12.91 1.76 -6.52
C LEU A 130 11.46 2.08 -6.12
N VAL A 131 10.70 2.78 -6.95
CA VAL A 131 9.29 3.06 -6.69
C VAL A 131 8.44 1.86 -7.08
N THR A 132 7.49 1.51 -6.21
CA THR A 132 6.44 0.51 -6.45
C THR A 132 5.12 1.25 -6.63
N VAL A 133 4.40 1.01 -7.74
CA VAL A 133 3.12 1.66 -8.02
C VAL A 133 1.98 0.69 -7.74
N ILE A 134 1.11 1.07 -6.79
CA ILE A 134 -0.06 0.30 -6.40
C ILE A 134 -1.29 1.16 -6.69
N VAL A 135 -2.22 0.64 -7.49
CA VAL A 135 -3.55 1.26 -7.63
C VAL A 135 -4.47 0.74 -6.53
N PHE A 136 -5.36 1.58 -6.03
CA PHE A 136 -6.33 1.18 -5.00
C PHE A 136 -7.66 1.93 -5.16
N ASP A 137 -8.69 1.37 -4.54
CA ASP A 137 -10.03 1.95 -4.47
C ASP A 137 -10.73 1.48 -3.18
N ILE A 138 -11.67 2.27 -2.68
CA ILE A 138 -12.47 1.95 -1.49
C ILE A 138 -13.97 2.12 -1.75
N GLU A 139 -14.77 1.30 -1.07
CA GLU A 139 -16.20 1.55 -0.90
C GLU A 139 -16.48 1.96 0.54
N THR A 140 -17.47 2.84 0.74
CA THR A 140 -17.78 3.42 2.06
C THR A 140 -19.28 3.38 2.37
N THR A 141 -19.65 3.53 3.64
CA THR A 141 -21.07 3.64 4.06
C THR A 141 -21.74 4.98 3.68
N GLY A 142 -20.97 5.92 3.11
CA GLY A 142 -21.44 7.23 2.65
C GLY A 142 -20.27 8.21 2.43
N PHE A 143 -20.54 9.51 2.24
CA PHE A 143 -19.53 10.49 1.81
C PHE A 143 -18.78 11.23 2.93
N SER A 144 -19.27 11.19 4.17
CA SER A 144 -18.61 11.90 5.28
C SER A 144 -17.46 11.07 5.85
N ARG A 145 -16.21 11.46 5.59
CA ARG A 145 -15.01 10.84 6.18
C ARG A 145 -14.96 10.88 7.72
N GLU A 146 -15.74 11.77 8.34
CA GLU A 146 -15.82 11.93 9.80
C GLU A 146 -16.83 10.99 10.43
N ASN A 147 -17.89 10.62 9.70
CA ASN A 147 -19.00 9.85 10.25
C ASN A 147 -19.16 8.47 9.60
N GLU A 148 -18.72 8.30 8.37
CA GLU A 148 -18.85 7.08 7.58
C GLU A 148 -17.59 6.24 7.64
N ARG A 149 -17.71 4.97 7.25
CA ARG A 149 -16.68 3.94 7.40
C ARG A 149 -16.36 3.28 6.07
N ILE A 150 -15.14 2.80 5.92
CA ILE A 150 -14.74 1.94 4.81
C ILE A 150 -15.41 0.56 4.97
N ILE A 151 -15.90 -0.01 3.88
CA ILE A 151 -16.58 -1.32 3.81
C ILE A 151 -16.02 -2.27 2.75
N GLU A 152 -15.21 -1.77 1.83
CA GLU A 152 -14.40 -2.57 0.92
C GLU A 152 -13.10 -1.81 0.65
N ILE A 153 -12.00 -2.55 0.50
CA ILE A 153 -10.74 -2.03 0.00
C ILE A 153 -10.19 -3.00 -1.04
N ALA A 154 -9.70 -2.46 -2.14
CA ALA A 154 -9.00 -3.20 -3.18
C ALA A 154 -7.67 -2.53 -3.52
N LEU A 155 -6.64 -3.32 -3.81
CA LEU A 155 -5.33 -2.87 -4.25
C LEU A 155 -4.81 -3.78 -5.36
N ARG A 156 -4.02 -3.23 -6.27
CA ARG A 156 -3.23 -3.98 -7.26
C ARG A 156 -1.87 -3.33 -7.46
N ASP A 157 -0.82 -4.12 -7.25
CA ASP A 157 0.54 -3.78 -7.66
C ASP A 157 0.68 -3.95 -9.18
N LEU A 158 1.10 -2.88 -9.87
CA LEU A 158 1.20 -2.85 -11.33
C LEU A 158 2.38 -3.67 -11.89
N GLU A 159 3.38 -3.99 -11.06
CA GLU A 159 4.55 -4.79 -11.47
C GLU A 159 4.44 -6.26 -11.03
N GLY A 160 3.53 -6.59 -10.10
CA GLY A 160 3.51 -7.87 -9.39
C GLY A 160 2.91 -9.09 -10.12
N GLY A 161 2.41 -8.93 -11.35
CA GLY A 161 1.81 -10.03 -12.13
C GLY A 161 0.48 -10.58 -11.56
N GLU A 162 0.21 -11.87 -11.73
CA GLU A 162 -1.09 -12.50 -11.42
C GLU A 162 -1.46 -12.45 -9.92
N ASN A 163 -0.48 -12.52 -9.03
CA ASN A 163 -0.69 -12.51 -7.58
C ASN A 163 -0.49 -11.11 -6.98
N SER A 164 -0.78 -10.05 -7.73
CA SER A 164 -0.49 -8.66 -7.34
C SER A 164 -1.66 -7.95 -6.66
N THR A 165 -2.78 -8.64 -6.41
CA THR A 165 -4.00 -8.04 -5.88
C THR A 165 -4.20 -8.30 -4.39
N PHE A 166 -4.94 -7.39 -3.75
CA PHE A 166 -5.51 -7.54 -2.41
C PHE A 166 -6.93 -7.01 -2.45
N GLN A 167 -7.89 -7.75 -1.89
CA GLN A 167 -9.28 -7.31 -1.78
C GLN A 167 -9.89 -7.86 -0.51
N THR A 168 -10.62 -7.02 0.22
CA THR A 168 -11.44 -7.50 1.32
C THR A 168 -12.61 -6.57 1.57
N LEU A 169 -13.72 -7.15 2.03
CA LEU A 169 -14.72 -6.38 2.75
C LEU A 169 -14.15 -5.93 4.11
N VAL A 170 -14.76 -4.92 4.69
CA VAL A 170 -14.44 -4.42 6.03
C VAL A 170 -15.73 -4.33 6.82
N ASN A 171 -15.71 -4.81 8.06
CA ASN A 171 -16.82 -4.68 8.99
C ASN A 171 -16.79 -3.25 9.56
N PRO A 172 -17.76 -2.38 9.21
CA PRO A 172 -17.77 -1.00 9.67
C PRO A 172 -18.37 -0.85 11.08
N GLN A 173 -18.82 -1.97 11.68
CA GLN A 173 -19.54 -2.07 12.95
C GLN A 173 -20.80 -1.19 12.98
N ARG A 174 -21.48 -1.08 11.84
CA ARG A 174 -22.69 -0.28 11.65
C ARG A 174 -23.51 -0.76 10.46
N PHE A 175 -24.71 -0.21 10.32
CA PHE A 175 -25.56 -0.40 9.16
C PHE A 175 -24.97 0.24 7.89
N VAL A 176 -25.14 -0.42 6.75
CA VAL A 176 -24.74 0.05 5.42
C VAL A 176 -25.98 0.55 4.66
N PRO A 177 -26.24 1.87 4.59
CA PRO A 177 -27.48 2.42 4.02
C PRO A 177 -27.47 2.50 2.49
N ASN A 178 -26.29 2.55 1.88
CA ASN A 178 -26.07 2.84 0.47
C ASN A 178 -25.76 1.59 -0.39
N SER A 179 -26.23 0.42 0.05
CA SER A 179 -26.01 -0.85 -0.67
C SER A 179 -26.49 -0.86 -2.13
N HIS A 180 -27.38 0.06 -2.53
CA HIS A 180 -27.81 0.26 -3.92
C HIS A 180 -26.71 0.82 -4.83
N VAL A 181 -25.68 1.48 -4.26
CA VAL A 181 -24.55 2.05 -5.01
C VAL A 181 -23.56 0.95 -5.40
N HIS A 182 -23.02 0.23 -4.42
CA HIS A 182 -21.92 -0.71 -4.59
C HIS A 182 -22.33 -2.19 -4.44
N GLY A 183 -23.59 -2.47 -4.06
CA GLY A 183 -24.10 -3.84 -3.89
C GLY A 183 -23.61 -4.56 -2.62
N ILE A 184 -22.95 -3.86 -1.69
CA ILE A 184 -22.48 -4.44 -0.42
C ILE A 184 -23.56 -4.19 0.64
N THR A 185 -24.05 -5.27 1.23
CA THR A 185 -25.11 -5.21 2.26
C THR A 185 -24.53 -5.29 3.66
N THR A 186 -25.28 -4.80 4.66
CA THR A 186 -24.96 -4.98 6.08
C THR A 186 -24.70 -6.46 6.44
N ARG A 187 -25.45 -7.38 5.83
CA ARG A 187 -25.26 -8.83 6.03
C ARG A 187 -23.89 -9.31 5.54
N MET A 188 -23.37 -8.76 4.45
CA MET A 188 -22.08 -9.16 3.89
C MET A 188 -20.92 -8.73 4.80
N VAL A 189 -20.95 -7.49 5.28
CA VAL A 189 -19.86 -6.94 6.12
C VAL A 189 -19.88 -7.45 7.57
N ASN A 190 -21.00 -8.01 8.02
CA ASN A 190 -21.14 -8.60 9.35
C ASN A 190 -20.81 -10.10 9.41
N LYS A 191 -20.32 -10.70 8.31
CA LYS A 191 -19.90 -12.11 8.36
C LYS A 191 -18.69 -12.28 9.29
N PRO A 192 -18.53 -13.43 9.96
CA PRO A 192 -17.49 -13.65 10.95
C PRO A 192 -16.05 -13.52 10.42
N ASP A 193 -15.84 -13.76 9.13
CA ASP A 193 -14.56 -13.72 8.44
C ASP A 193 -14.20 -12.33 7.89
N VAL A 194 -15.10 -11.35 7.98
CA VAL A 194 -14.85 -9.99 7.52
C VAL A 194 -14.17 -9.19 8.63
N PRO A 195 -12.91 -8.74 8.43
CA PRO A 195 -12.16 -8.08 9.48
C PRO A 195 -12.73 -6.69 9.79
N ARG A 196 -12.55 -6.24 11.03
CA ARG A 196 -12.69 -4.83 11.36
C ARG A 196 -11.46 -4.08 10.88
N MET A 197 -11.57 -2.76 10.77
CA MET A 197 -10.45 -1.93 10.33
C MET A 197 -9.22 -2.06 11.24
N GLU A 198 -9.42 -2.24 12.56
CA GLU A 198 -8.34 -2.46 13.54
C GLU A 198 -7.51 -3.71 13.24
N ASP A 199 -8.16 -4.79 12.80
CA ASP A 199 -7.51 -6.05 12.41
C ASP A 199 -6.92 -5.98 10.99
N LEU A 200 -7.50 -5.14 10.13
CA LEU A 200 -7.13 -5.01 8.73
C LEU A 200 -5.87 -4.17 8.52
N ILE A 201 -5.66 -3.09 9.29
CA ILE A 201 -4.52 -2.19 9.09
C ILE A 201 -3.17 -2.93 9.10
N PRO A 202 -2.86 -3.82 10.06
CA PRO A 202 -1.62 -4.58 10.04
C PRO A 202 -1.46 -5.45 8.77
N ILE A 203 -2.56 -6.05 8.30
CA ILE A 203 -2.57 -6.89 7.09
C ILE A 203 -2.32 -6.02 5.85
N LEU A 204 -2.96 -4.86 5.76
CA LEU A 204 -2.78 -3.91 4.67
C LEU A 204 -1.33 -3.40 4.59
N LEU A 205 -0.76 -3.01 5.74
CA LEU A 205 0.63 -2.58 5.85
C LEU A 205 1.59 -3.69 5.41
N GLN A 206 1.35 -4.94 5.84
CA GLN A 206 2.16 -6.08 5.47
C GLN A 206 2.05 -6.40 3.97
N PHE A 207 0.85 -6.32 3.39
CA PHE A 207 0.66 -6.51 1.96
C PHE A 207 1.48 -5.49 1.16
N VAL A 208 1.31 -4.19 1.44
CA VAL A 208 2.04 -3.14 0.71
C VAL A 208 3.55 -3.27 0.91
N ARG A 209 4.01 -3.55 2.14
CA ARG A 209 5.43 -3.78 2.43
C ARG A 209 6.00 -4.98 1.65
N SER A 210 5.20 -6.03 1.43
CA SER A 210 5.65 -7.20 0.66
C SER A 210 5.85 -6.92 -0.83
N ARG A 211 5.22 -5.85 -1.36
CA ARG A 211 5.37 -5.40 -2.76
C ARG A 211 6.46 -4.36 -2.91
N GLN A 212 6.67 -3.58 -1.87
CA GLN A 212 7.66 -2.51 -1.85
C GLN A 212 9.07 -3.04 -2.15
N LYS A 213 9.72 -2.45 -3.15
CA LYS A 213 11.14 -2.66 -3.43
C LYS A 213 11.99 -2.29 -2.19
N PRO A 214 13.02 -3.08 -1.81
CA PRO A 214 13.85 -2.78 -0.65
C PRO A 214 14.44 -1.37 -0.67
N GLY A 215 14.27 -0.61 0.41
CA GLY A 215 14.71 0.80 0.49
C GLY A 215 13.92 1.78 -0.40
N GLY A 216 12.87 1.31 -1.08
CA GLY A 216 12.09 2.08 -2.03
C GLY A 216 10.88 2.81 -1.45
N TYR A 217 10.16 3.50 -2.33
CA TYR A 217 8.94 4.22 -2.03
C TYR A 217 7.73 3.50 -2.64
N VAL A 218 6.54 3.72 -2.07
CA VAL A 218 5.28 3.23 -2.64
C VAL A 218 4.46 4.42 -3.10
N VAL A 219 4.02 4.40 -4.36
CA VAL A 219 3.03 5.32 -4.89
C VAL A 219 1.67 4.61 -4.93
N LEU A 220 0.74 5.09 -4.11
CA LEU A 220 -0.65 4.64 -4.04
C LEU A 220 -1.53 5.55 -4.91
N ALA A 221 -2.04 5.02 -6.01
CA ALA A 221 -2.85 5.77 -6.97
C ALA A 221 -4.32 5.38 -6.87
N ALA A 222 -5.20 6.37 -6.71
CA ALA A 222 -6.65 6.19 -6.78
C ALA A 222 -7.28 7.30 -7.62
N HIS A 223 -8.53 7.11 -8.06
CA HIS A 223 -9.24 8.08 -8.87
C HIS A 223 -10.10 8.98 -7.97
N ASN A 224 -9.77 10.27 -7.88
CA ASN A 224 -10.29 11.20 -6.85
C ASN A 224 -9.68 11.00 -5.45
N ALA A 225 -8.48 10.40 -5.39
CA ALA A 225 -7.78 10.01 -4.17
C ALA A 225 -7.72 11.13 -3.12
N ARG A 226 -7.41 12.37 -3.56
CA ARG A 226 -7.19 13.51 -2.64
C ARG A 226 -8.46 13.94 -1.95
N SER A 227 -9.60 13.82 -2.62
CA SER A 227 -10.88 14.32 -2.10
C SER A 227 -11.67 13.24 -1.36
N PHE A 228 -11.48 11.97 -1.73
CA PHE A 228 -12.30 10.86 -1.27
C PHE A 228 -11.49 9.78 -0.55
N ASP A 229 -10.72 8.96 -1.26
CA ASP A 229 -10.12 7.72 -0.72
C ASP A 229 -9.11 7.97 0.41
N VAL A 230 -8.14 8.87 0.18
CA VAL A 230 -7.06 9.14 1.13
C VAL A 230 -7.59 9.76 2.43
N PRO A 231 -8.53 10.72 2.41
CA PRO A 231 -9.16 11.19 3.63
C PRO A 231 -9.90 10.11 4.43
N PHE A 232 -10.56 9.14 3.78
CA PHE A 232 -11.18 8.01 4.47
C PHE A 232 -10.14 7.08 5.10
N LEU A 233 -9.11 6.69 4.35
CA LEU A 233 -7.99 5.90 4.88
C LEU A 233 -7.35 6.62 6.08
N ARG A 234 -7.14 7.93 5.98
CA ARG A 234 -6.57 8.72 7.08
C ARG A 234 -7.45 8.72 8.32
N SER A 235 -8.76 8.87 8.17
CA SER A 235 -9.71 8.79 9.29
C SER A 235 -9.62 7.42 9.96
N GLU A 236 -9.57 6.33 9.19
CA GLU A 236 -9.48 4.97 9.72
C GLU A 236 -8.17 4.70 10.46
N PHE A 237 -7.02 5.11 9.89
CA PHE A 237 -5.72 5.03 10.57
C PHE A 237 -5.72 5.82 11.88
N THR A 238 -6.28 7.04 11.87
CA THR A 238 -6.38 7.88 13.06
C THR A 238 -7.26 7.22 14.14
N ARG A 239 -8.42 6.67 13.77
CA ARG A 239 -9.31 5.95 14.71
C ARG A 239 -8.61 4.75 15.35
N CYS A 240 -7.81 4.04 14.56
CA CYS A 240 -7.07 2.86 15.00
C CYS A 240 -5.73 3.18 15.65
N LYS A 241 -5.39 4.47 15.84
CA LYS A 241 -4.10 4.94 16.39
C LYS A 241 -2.89 4.35 15.64
N ALA A 242 -3.03 4.20 14.32
CA ALA A 242 -1.98 3.73 13.42
C ALA A 242 -1.41 4.90 12.62
N GLU A 243 -0.14 4.79 12.23
CA GLU A 243 0.55 5.78 11.42
C GLU A 243 0.71 5.28 9.98
N PHE A 244 0.70 6.22 9.03
CA PHE A 244 1.11 5.91 7.66
C PHE A 244 2.62 5.75 7.61
N PRO A 245 3.13 4.78 6.83
CA PRO A 245 4.56 4.74 6.51
C PRO A 245 4.99 6.03 5.81
N SER A 246 6.11 6.61 6.24
CA SER A 246 6.63 7.88 5.71
C SER A 246 7.06 7.81 4.24
N ASN A 247 7.25 6.61 3.72
CA ASN A 247 7.63 6.32 2.35
C ASN A 247 6.43 6.00 1.44
N TRP A 248 5.20 6.25 1.89
CA TRP A 248 3.99 6.17 1.07
C TRP A 248 3.64 7.54 0.50
N LEU A 249 3.52 7.60 -0.82
CA LEU A 249 3.13 8.76 -1.60
C LEU A 249 1.77 8.47 -2.25
N PHE A 250 0.90 9.46 -2.37
CA PHE A 250 -0.43 9.28 -2.98
C PHE A 250 -0.56 10.07 -4.27
N VAL A 251 -1.21 9.48 -5.28
CA VAL A 251 -1.48 10.12 -6.58
C VAL A 251 -2.98 10.12 -6.85
N ASP A 252 -3.50 11.27 -7.27
CA ASP A 252 -4.90 11.43 -7.68
C ASP A 252 -5.01 11.41 -9.21
N THR A 253 -5.47 10.30 -9.77
CA THR A 253 -5.55 10.11 -11.22
C THR A 253 -6.63 10.96 -11.89
N LEU A 254 -7.59 11.51 -11.12
CA LEU A 254 -8.56 12.48 -11.62
C LEU A 254 -7.86 13.79 -12.02
N ALA A 255 -6.80 14.18 -11.29
CA ALA A 255 -5.99 15.33 -11.66
C ALA A 255 -5.20 15.08 -12.95
N LEU A 256 -4.61 13.90 -13.10
CA LEU A 256 -3.92 13.47 -14.32
C LEU A 256 -4.86 13.47 -15.53
N ALA A 257 -6.07 12.93 -15.38
CA ALA A 257 -7.09 12.94 -16.40
C ALA A 257 -7.43 14.38 -16.84
N ARG A 258 -7.58 15.32 -15.90
CA ARG A 258 -7.79 16.74 -16.23
C ARG A 258 -6.65 17.34 -17.03
N GLU A 259 -5.41 16.99 -16.70
CA GLU A 259 -4.23 17.48 -17.43
C GLU A 259 -4.20 16.92 -18.85
N MET A 260 -4.57 15.65 -19.05
CA MET A 260 -4.69 15.03 -20.38
C MET A 260 -5.77 15.71 -21.23
N MET A 261 -6.94 16.00 -20.66
CA MET A 261 -8.01 16.68 -21.39
C MET A 261 -7.58 18.08 -21.85
N LYS A 262 -6.88 18.81 -20.97
CA LYS A 262 -6.30 20.12 -21.30
C LYS A 262 -5.27 20.02 -22.43
N SER A 263 -4.39 19.02 -22.40
CA SER A 263 -3.37 18.85 -23.44
C SER A 263 -3.96 18.50 -24.81
N LYS A 264 -5.13 17.86 -24.85
CA LYS A 264 -5.87 17.58 -26.09
C LYS A 264 -6.73 18.75 -26.60
N GLY A 265 -6.82 19.86 -25.85
CA GLY A 265 -7.72 20.97 -26.18
C GLY A 265 -9.21 20.62 -26.05
N GLU A 266 -9.52 19.47 -25.45
CA GLU A 266 -10.89 18.99 -25.30
C GLU A 266 -11.56 19.62 -24.07
N LYS A 267 -12.78 20.14 -24.29
CA LYS A 267 -13.64 20.66 -23.21
C LYS A 267 -14.54 19.59 -22.58
N SER A 268 -14.30 18.30 -22.85
CA SER A 268 -15.21 17.23 -22.46
C SER A 268 -15.59 17.32 -20.97
N THR A 269 -16.86 17.05 -20.68
CA THR A 269 -17.52 17.42 -19.42
C THR A 269 -17.32 16.40 -18.31
N SER A 270 -16.94 15.17 -18.63
CA SER A 270 -16.78 14.10 -17.66
C SER A 270 -15.42 13.43 -17.76
N ILE A 271 -14.74 13.39 -16.62
CA ILE A 271 -13.43 12.78 -16.39
C ILE A 271 -13.53 11.65 -15.36
N SER A 272 -14.75 11.14 -15.12
CA SER A 272 -14.96 10.00 -14.24
C SER A 272 -14.25 8.77 -14.80
N LEU A 273 -13.96 7.79 -13.94
CA LEU A 273 -13.32 6.55 -14.34
C LEU A 273 -14.09 5.86 -15.49
N GLN A 274 -15.42 5.89 -15.43
CA GLN A 274 -16.28 5.35 -16.49
C GLN A 274 -16.21 6.16 -17.81
N ALA A 275 -16.10 7.50 -17.74
CA ALA A 275 -15.91 8.31 -18.93
C ALA A 275 -14.55 8.05 -19.58
N LEU A 276 -13.50 7.88 -18.77
CA LEU A 276 -12.18 7.49 -19.23
C LEU A 276 -12.18 6.09 -19.85
N ARG A 277 -12.90 5.13 -19.24
CA ARG A 277 -13.09 3.79 -19.83
C ARG A 277 -13.63 3.88 -21.26
N LEU A 278 -14.69 4.66 -21.45
CA LEU A 278 -15.32 4.85 -22.76
C LEU A 278 -14.37 5.56 -23.74
N SER A 279 -13.70 6.64 -23.29
CA SER A 279 -12.74 7.38 -24.12
C SER A 279 -11.54 6.54 -24.56
N PHE A 280 -11.14 5.55 -23.76
CA PHE A 280 -10.07 4.63 -24.07
C PHE A 280 -10.56 3.31 -24.67
N GLU A 281 -11.85 3.17 -24.97
CA GLU A 281 -12.44 1.96 -25.58
C GLU A 281 -12.12 0.67 -24.77
N ILE A 282 -12.06 0.78 -23.44
CA ILE A 282 -11.77 -0.36 -22.57
C ILE A 282 -13.08 -1.13 -22.33
N PRO A 283 -13.11 -2.46 -22.57
CA PRO A 283 -14.31 -3.25 -22.35
C PRO A 283 -14.71 -3.21 -20.87
N LEU A 284 -16.02 -3.17 -20.60
CA LEU A 284 -16.50 -3.28 -19.23
C LEU A 284 -16.25 -4.69 -18.74
N THR A 285 -15.54 -4.83 -17.63
CA THR A 285 -15.33 -6.11 -16.95
C THR A 285 -15.96 -6.02 -15.56
N GLY A 286 -16.74 -7.04 -15.19
CA GLY A 286 -17.44 -7.08 -13.90
C GLY A 286 -18.57 -6.07 -13.75
N LYS A 287 -19.02 -5.89 -12.50
CA LYS A 287 -20.07 -4.94 -12.13
C LYS A 287 -19.40 -3.64 -11.65
N ALA A 288 -19.82 -2.50 -12.21
CA ALA A 288 -19.38 -1.18 -11.75
C ALA A 288 -19.68 -0.97 -10.25
N HIS A 289 -18.88 -0.15 -9.57
CA HIS A 289 -18.98 0.14 -8.13
C HIS A 289 -18.68 -1.07 -7.24
N ARG A 290 -17.65 -1.82 -7.61
CA ARG A 290 -16.94 -2.73 -6.72
C ARG A 290 -15.49 -2.34 -6.76
N ALA A 291 -14.86 -2.21 -5.59
CA ALA A 291 -13.53 -1.63 -5.51
C ALA A 291 -12.51 -2.32 -6.43
N MET A 292 -12.55 -3.66 -6.54
CA MET A 292 -11.63 -4.38 -7.43
C MET A 292 -11.91 -4.14 -8.92
N ALA A 293 -13.16 -3.96 -9.33
CA ALA A 293 -13.48 -3.65 -10.73
C ALA A 293 -12.93 -2.25 -11.11
N ASP A 294 -13.03 -1.29 -10.18
CA ASP A 294 -12.50 0.05 -10.38
C ASP A 294 -10.95 0.07 -10.31
N VAL A 295 -10.33 -0.74 -9.45
CA VAL A 295 -8.88 -1.00 -9.43
C VAL A 295 -8.39 -1.62 -10.73
N ASP A 296 -9.09 -2.63 -11.25
CA ASP A 296 -8.73 -3.29 -12.50
C ASP A 296 -8.80 -2.31 -13.67
N LEU A 297 -9.88 -1.53 -13.73
CA LEU A 297 -10.04 -0.48 -14.72
C LEU A 297 -8.95 0.58 -14.60
N LEU A 298 -8.66 1.05 -13.39
CA LEU A 298 -7.63 2.05 -13.14
C LEU A 298 -6.22 1.52 -13.48
N SER A 299 -5.96 0.23 -13.28
CA SER A 299 -4.69 -0.41 -13.65
C SER A 299 -4.40 -0.36 -15.15
N ILE A 300 -5.45 -0.27 -15.98
CA ILE A 300 -5.35 -0.09 -17.43
C ILE A 300 -5.30 1.40 -17.80
N ILE A 301 -6.11 2.23 -17.12
CA ILE A 301 -6.21 3.67 -17.42
C ILE A 301 -4.94 4.43 -17.04
N LEU A 302 -4.35 4.17 -15.87
CA LEU A 302 -3.20 4.93 -15.39
C LEU A 302 -2.01 4.87 -16.36
N PRO A 303 -1.58 3.70 -16.87
CA PRO A 303 -0.53 3.61 -17.89
C PRO A 303 -0.87 4.37 -19.18
N ARG A 304 -2.15 4.38 -19.60
CA ARG A 304 -2.59 5.12 -20.79
C ARG A 304 -2.54 6.63 -20.55
N LEU A 305 -2.96 7.10 -19.38
CA LEU A 305 -2.85 8.51 -18.99
C LEU A 305 -1.40 8.97 -19.02
N THR A 306 -0.50 8.22 -18.39
CA THR A 306 0.93 8.58 -18.34
C THR A 306 1.56 8.53 -19.73
N PHE A 307 1.17 7.57 -20.58
CA PHE A 307 1.64 7.52 -21.97
C PHE A 307 1.21 8.74 -22.77
N VAL A 308 -0.07 9.12 -22.74
CA VAL A 308 -0.58 10.31 -23.46
C VAL A 308 0.07 11.60 -22.96
N LEU A 309 0.29 11.70 -21.65
CA LEU A 309 0.94 12.85 -21.01
C LEU A 309 2.46 12.87 -21.21
N LYS A 310 3.07 11.77 -21.69
CA LYS A 310 4.52 11.55 -21.73
C LYS A 310 5.17 11.68 -20.36
N TRP A 311 4.50 11.17 -19.32
CA TRP A 311 4.96 11.23 -17.94
C TRP A 311 5.76 10.01 -17.53
N SER A 312 6.85 10.26 -16.81
CA SER A 312 7.68 9.30 -16.12
C SER A 312 7.20 9.01 -14.69
N ILE A 313 7.84 8.05 -14.03
CA ILE A 313 7.65 7.82 -12.59
C ILE A 313 8.03 9.07 -11.78
N SER A 314 9.07 9.79 -12.18
CA SER A 314 9.46 11.06 -11.54
C SER A 314 8.33 12.09 -11.60
N ASP A 315 7.63 12.20 -12.74
CA ASP A 315 6.49 13.12 -12.87
C ASP A 315 5.32 12.73 -11.95
N LEU A 316 5.03 11.43 -11.82
CA LEU A 316 4.03 10.93 -10.88
C LEU A 316 4.40 11.29 -9.43
N ILE A 317 5.68 11.14 -9.06
CA ILE A 317 6.18 11.47 -7.72
C ILE A 317 6.07 12.96 -7.46
N MET A 318 6.41 13.80 -8.44
CA MET A 318 6.25 15.25 -8.33
C MET A 318 4.78 15.69 -8.16
N LYS A 319 3.85 14.92 -8.71
CA LYS A 319 2.39 15.16 -8.57
C LYS A 319 1.78 14.48 -7.35
N SER A 320 2.57 13.70 -6.61
CA SER A 320 2.11 12.99 -5.43
C SER A 320 1.92 13.92 -4.22
N PHE A 321 1.22 13.41 -3.21
CA PHE A 321 0.90 14.12 -1.98
C PHE A 321 0.90 13.20 -0.76
N LEU A 322 0.97 13.79 0.43
CA LEU A 322 0.87 13.05 1.68
C LEU A 322 -0.56 13.00 2.22
N PRO A 323 -0.89 12.00 3.06
CA PRO A 323 -2.13 12.01 3.83
C PRO A 323 -2.31 13.28 4.68
N SER A 324 -1.21 13.86 5.16
CA SER A 324 -1.19 15.10 5.95
C SER A 324 -1.65 16.33 5.16
N ASP A 325 -1.48 16.33 3.84
CA ASP A 325 -1.75 17.48 2.97
C ASP A 325 -3.25 17.79 2.98
N SER A 326 -3.63 18.89 3.61
CA SER A 326 -5.03 19.32 3.63
C SER A 326 -5.48 19.70 2.22
N PRO A 327 -6.70 19.30 1.79
CA PRO A 327 -7.31 19.90 0.62
C PRO A 327 -7.46 21.39 0.91
N LYS A 328 -6.78 22.26 0.17
CA LYS A 328 -6.96 23.71 0.30
C LYS A 328 -8.45 23.99 0.09
N SER A 329 -9.17 24.35 1.15
CA SER A 329 -10.54 24.80 1.03
C SER A 329 -10.52 26.04 0.14
N LYS A 330 -11.22 26.00 -1.00
CA LYS A 330 -11.49 27.22 -1.75
C LYS A 330 -12.30 28.10 -0.80
N LYS A 331 -11.68 29.13 -0.22
CA LYS A 331 -12.40 30.24 0.40
C LYS A 331 -13.34 30.76 -0.69
N LYS A 332 -14.63 30.46 -0.59
CA LYS A 332 -15.65 31.20 -1.32
C LYS A 332 -15.52 32.64 -0.80
N SER A 333 -14.91 33.50 -1.61
CA SER A 333 -15.10 34.93 -1.46
C SER A 333 -16.59 35.17 -1.61
N LEU A 334 -17.28 35.39 -0.49
CA LEU A 334 -18.56 36.08 -0.51
C LEU A 334 -18.24 37.46 -1.08
N ARG A 335 -18.67 37.69 -2.32
CA ARG A 335 -18.81 39.03 -2.89
C ARG A 335 -20.29 39.33 -2.93
#